data_AF-A0A926PP87-F1
#
_entry.id   AF-A0A926PP87-F1
#
_cell.length_a   1.000
_cell.length_b   1.000
_cell.length_c   1.000
_cell.angle_alpha   90.00
_cell.angle_beta   90.00
_cell.angle_gamma   90.00
#
_symmetry.space_group_name_H-M   'P 1'
#
loop_
_entity.id
_entity.type
_entity.pdbx_description
1 polymer ?
#
loop_
_entity_poly.entity_id
_entity_poly.type
_entity_poly.pdbx_seq_one_letter_code
_entity_poly.pdbx_strand_id
1 'polypeptide(L)'
;MKSLVRWSTTAALVGGTLLAGLQALALTPEQIKQKLQVVPVFTIANNQGAPLVAQPPNGQKGNPVAGVFISQRDANAFLENLKTRNPALAKDVRVVPVSLAEVYQLNQGSQGKPDKLDFAYVPTKQQLDSAVAILKASGQNVAQFNGTPLFVARAGKDKGFLTIQEGNQSVIPMFFSKEDLQPLVDRFKQQKPDLAKTVDIQVFPLEGVMQAMQKEKDPQLDKIVLIPPRETLEFVQRQQQQRPQQPQQRPAPQPAPRR
;
A
#
# COMPACT_ATOMS: atom_id res chain seq x y z
N MET A 1 14.81 15.63 75.35
CA MET A 1 13.49 15.07 75.70
C MET A 1 12.59 15.13 74.47
N LYS A 2 11.95 14.00 74.14
CA LYS A 2 10.64 13.76 73.47
C LYS A 2 9.95 14.95 72.76
N SER A 3 9.22 14.89 71.65
CA SER A 3 8.96 13.98 70.53
C SER A 3 7.83 14.65 69.69
N LEU A 4 7.68 14.27 68.42
CA LEU A 4 6.47 14.34 67.55
C LEU A 4 5.98 15.72 67.03
N VAL A 5 6.20 15.98 65.74
CA VAL A 5 5.20 16.67 64.89
C VAL A 5 5.03 15.89 63.59
N ARG A 6 3.77 15.83 63.16
CA ARG A 6 3.12 14.82 62.32
C ARG A 6 3.14 15.21 60.84
N TRP A 7 2.95 14.18 60.01
CA TRP A 7 2.82 14.24 58.55
C TRP A 7 1.77 15.25 58.05
N SER A 8 2.07 15.88 56.92
CA SER A 8 1.05 16.22 55.91
C SER A 8 1.65 16.12 54.51
N THR A 9 1.49 14.94 53.92
CA THR A 9 1.72 14.69 52.49
C THR A 9 0.70 15.50 51.70
N THR A 10 1.13 16.61 51.09
CA THR A 10 0.27 17.31 50.14
C THR A 10 0.32 16.54 48.82
N ALA A 11 -0.69 15.69 48.60
CA ALA A 11 -0.99 15.15 47.29
C ALA A 11 -1.44 16.33 46.40
N ALA A 12 -0.53 16.84 45.57
CA ALA A 12 -0.92 17.74 44.49
C ALA A 12 -1.60 16.89 43.41
N LEU A 13 -2.93 16.79 43.49
CA LEU A 13 -3.78 16.44 42.36
C LEU A 13 -3.62 17.56 41.33
N VAL A 14 -2.70 17.37 40.38
CA VAL A 14 -2.66 18.20 39.17
C VAL A 14 -3.95 17.91 38.42
N GLY A 15 -4.80 18.94 38.41
CA GLY A 15 -6.17 18.89 37.93
C GLY A 15 -6.29 18.37 36.50
N GLY A 16 -7.35 17.62 36.28
CA GLY A 16 -7.69 17.02 35.00
C GLY A 16 -7.83 18.05 33.90
N THR A 17 -6.99 17.94 32.89
CA THR A 17 -7.41 18.30 31.54
C THR A 17 -8.44 17.28 31.11
N LEU A 18 -9.67 17.75 30.87
CA LEU A 18 -10.66 17.06 30.07
C LEU A 18 -10.02 16.74 28.70
N LEU A 19 -9.44 15.55 28.54
CA LEU A 19 -9.20 14.98 27.22
C LEU A 19 -10.57 14.67 26.65
N ALA A 20 -11.20 15.69 26.05
CA ALA A 20 -12.28 15.48 25.12
C ALA A 20 -11.82 14.41 24.14
N GLY A 21 -12.44 13.24 24.21
CA GLY A 21 -12.04 12.07 23.45
C GLY A 21 -11.99 12.41 21.97
N LEU A 22 -10.79 12.49 21.42
CA LEU A 22 -10.58 12.37 19.99
C LEU A 22 -10.98 10.94 19.63
N GLN A 23 -12.28 10.73 19.39
CA GLN A 23 -12.70 9.51 18.73
C GLN A 23 -11.98 9.48 17.39
N ALA A 24 -11.16 8.46 17.18
CA ALA A 24 -10.54 8.22 15.89
C ALA A 24 -11.64 8.24 14.83
N LEU A 25 -11.43 8.98 13.75
CA LEU A 25 -12.30 8.94 12.59
C LEU A 25 -11.71 7.96 11.58
N ALA A 26 -12.54 7.41 10.71
CA ALA A 26 -12.03 6.70 9.54
C ALA A 26 -11.26 7.68 8.64
N LEU A 27 -10.34 7.17 7.84
CA LEU A 27 -9.54 8.02 6.96
C LEU A 27 -10.44 8.65 5.89
N THR A 28 -10.20 9.93 5.62
CA THR A 28 -10.85 10.64 4.51
C THR A 28 -10.42 10.04 3.16
N PRO A 29 -11.25 10.17 2.11
CA PRO A 29 -10.87 9.73 0.77
C PRO A 29 -9.53 10.31 0.30
N GLU A 30 -9.22 11.56 0.67
CA GLU A 30 -7.98 12.27 0.35
C GLU A 30 -6.77 11.66 1.06
N GLN A 31 -6.89 11.32 2.35
CA GLN A 31 -5.82 10.62 3.09
C GLN A 31 -5.55 9.24 2.50
N ILE A 32 -6.60 8.51 2.12
CA ILE A 32 -6.46 7.20 1.46
C ILE A 32 -5.74 7.37 0.12
N LYS A 33 -6.18 8.33 -0.71
CA LYS A 33 -5.52 8.63 -2.00
C LYS A 33 -4.03 8.91 -1.81
N GLN A 34 -3.64 9.74 -0.84
CA GLN A 34 -2.23 10.04 -0.58
C GLN A 34 -1.42 8.78 -0.23
N LYS A 35 -1.96 7.90 0.62
CA LYS A 35 -1.32 6.63 0.97
C LYS A 35 -1.17 5.69 -0.23
N LEU A 36 -2.15 5.66 -1.13
CA LEU A 36 -2.12 4.80 -2.32
C LEU A 36 -1.30 5.41 -3.48
N GLN A 37 -1.08 6.73 -3.49
CA GLN A 37 -0.44 7.44 -4.60
C GLN A 37 1.02 7.04 -4.79
N VAL A 38 1.71 6.69 -3.70
CA VAL A 38 3.12 6.29 -3.71
C VAL A 38 3.34 4.85 -4.18
N VAL A 39 2.27 4.10 -4.45
CA VAL A 39 2.34 2.70 -4.89
C VAL A 39 2.12 2.63 -6.40
N PRO A 40 3.17 2.38 -7.20
CA PRO A 40 2.99 2.12 -8.62
C PRO A 40 2.41 0.72 -8.83
N VAL A 41 1.48 0.62 -9.77
CA VAL A 41 0.92 -0.64 -10.27
C VAL A 41 0.84 -0.57 -11.79
N PHE A 42 0.53 -1.68 -12.43
CA PHE A 42 0.57 -1.79 -13.88
C PHE A 42 -0.76 -2.29 -14.42
N THR A 43 -1.25 -1.64 -15.47
CA THR A 43 -2.42 -2.12 -16.21
C THR A 43 -2.06 -2.33 -17.68
N ILE A 44 -2.84 -3.13 -18.39
CA ILE A 44 -2.76 -3.24 -19.84
C ILE A 44 -3.79 -2.29 -20.40
N ALA A 45 -3.37 -1.28 -21.16
CA ALA A 45 -4.28 -0.26 -21.66
C ALA A 45 -3.95 0.11 -23.11
N ASN A 46 -4.96 0.64 -23.81
CA ASN A 46 -4.79 1.14 -25.17
C ASN A 46 -4.07 2.50 -25.21
N ASN A 47 -3.89 3.05 -26.41
CA ASN A 47 -3.19 4.32 -26.59
C ASN A 47 -3.88 5.51 -25.91
N GLN A 48 -5.19 5.44 -25.71
CA GLN A 48 -6.01 6.42 -25.00
C GLN A 48 -5.99 6.24 -23.48
N GLY A 49 -5.31 5.20 -22.96
CA GLY A 49 -5.24 4.90 -21.54
C GLY A 49 -6.44 4.13 -20.99
N ALA A 50 -7.35 3.65 -21.84
CA ALA A 50 -8.46 2.81 -21.39
C ALA A 50 -7.95 1.38 -21.12
N PRO A 51 -8.27 0.80 -19.94
CA PRO A 51 -7.78 -0.52 -19.57
C PRO A 51 -8.40 -1.62 -20.43
N LEU A 52 -7.64 -2.67 -20.66
CA LEU A 52 -8.11 -3.93 -21.22
C LEU A 52 -9.02 -4.61 -20.18
N VAL A 53 -10.27 -4.87 -20.56
CA VAL A 53 -11.28 -5.46 -19.69
C VAL A 53 -11.68 -6.85 -20.18
N ALA A 54 -11.89 -7.76 -19.23
CA ALA A 54 -12.54 -9.04 -19.49
C ALA A 54 -14.04 -8.90 -19.17
N GLN A 55 -14.89 -9.28 -20.12
CA GLN A 55 -16.33 -9.37 -19.85
C GLN A 55 -16.65 -10.66 -19.08
N PRO A 56 -17.70 -10.67 -18.23
CA PRO A 56 -18.22 -11.90 -17.66
C PRO A 56 -18.53 -12.93 -18.77
N PRO A 57 -18.30 -14.23 -18.53
CA PRO A 57 -18.65 -15.27 -19.50
C PRO A 57 -20.13 -15.20 -19.91
N ASN A 58 -20.41 -15.40 -21.20
CA ASN A 58 -21.72 -15.26 -21.84
C ASN A 58 -22.91 -15.66 -20.94
N GLY A 59 -23.73 -14.68 -20.55
CA GLY A 59 -24.97 -14.87 -19.79
C GLY A 59 -24.83 -14.74 -18.27
N GLN A 60 -23.61 -14.65 -17.73
CA GLN A 60 -23.42 -14.34 -16.31
C GLN A 60 -23.59 -12.84 -16.06
N LYS A 61 -24.44 -12.50 -15.09
CA LYS A 61 -24.52 -11.12 -14.59
C LYS A 61 -23.21 -10.79 -13.88
N GLY A 62 -22.58 -9.70 -14.27
CA GLY A 62 -21.36 -9.22 -13.65
C GLY A 62 -20.85 -7.96 -14.34
N ASN A 63 -19.91 -7.30 -13.69
CA ASN A 63 -19.21 -6.15 -14.25
C ASN A 63 -18.04 -6.63 -15.10
N PRO A 64 -17.64 -5.90 -16.15
CA PRO A 64 -16.33 -6.05 -16.75
C PRO A 64 -15.23 -5.91 -15.68
N VAL A 65 -14.13 -6.65 -15.83
CA VAL A 65 -13.00 -6.64 -14.89
C VAL A 65 -11.72 -6.23 -15.60
N ALA A 66 -11.04 -5.20 -15.07
CA ALA A 66 -9.70 -4.82 -15.47
C ALA A 66 -8.64 -5.44 -14.53
N GLY A 67 -7.56 -5.97 -15.11
CA GLY A 67 -6.41 -6.47 -14.35
C GLY A 67 -5.46 -5.34 -13.95
N VAL A 68 -5.02 -5.35 -12.69
CA VAL A 68 -4.06 -4.41 -12.11
C VAL A 68 -2.93 -5.19 -11.46
N PHE A 69 -1.79 -5.27 -12.12
CA PHE A 69 -0.64 -6.06 -11.71
C PHE A 69 0.24 -5.29 -10.73
N ILE A 70 0.63 -5.94 -9.65
CA ILE A 70 1.57 -5.37 -8.66
C ILE A 70 3.01 -5.40 -9.21
N SER A 71 3.31 -6.38 -10.07
CA SER A 71 4.60 -6.57 -10.74
C SER A 71 4.53 -6.13 -12.20
N GLN A 72 5.53 -5.37 -12.62
CA GLN A 72 5.70 -5.03 -14.03
C GLN A 72 6.01 -6.27 -14.87
N ARG A 73 6.83 -7.17 -14.32
CA ARG A 73 7.25 -8.40 -15.01
C ARG A 73 6.04 -9.26 -15.35
N ASP A 74 5.12 -9.41 -14.40
CA ASP A 74 3.90 -10.19 -14.61
C ASP A 74 2.95 -9.50 -15.60
N ALA A 75 2.85 -8.16 -15.58
CA ALA A 75 2.10 -7.42 -16.59
C ALA A 75 2.68 -7.61 -18.01
N ASN A 76 4.00 -7.55 -18.15
CA ASN A 76 4.69 -7.80 -19.42
C ASN A 76 4.47 -9.26 -19.86
N ALA A 77 4.62 -10.23 -18.96
CA ALA A 77 4.38 -11.63 -19.26
C ALA A 77 2.93 -11.88 -19.71
N PHE A 78 1.95 -11.20 -19.11
CA PHE A 78 0.56 -11.24 -19.56
C PHE A 78 0.43 -10.69 -20.99
N LEU A 79 1.05 -9.54 -21.29
CA LEU A 79 1.02 -8.96 -22.63
C LEU A 79 1.70 -9.86 -23.68
N GLU A 80 2.84 -10.48 -23.36
CA GLU A 80 3.49 -11.45 -24.26
C GLU A 80 2.61 -12.67 -24.52
N ASN A 81 1.95 -13.20 -23.48
CA ASN A 81 0.97 -14.28 -23.67
C ASN A 81 -0.22 -13.84 -24.52
N LEU A 82 -0.66 -12.58 -24.39
CA LEU A 82 -1.73 -12.02 -25.19
C LEU A 82 -1.32 -11.90 -26.67
N LYS A 83 -0.07 -11.53 -26.97
CA LYS A 83 0.45 -11.49 -28.36
C LYS A 83 0.33 -12.85 -29.05
N THR A 84 0.51 -13.95 -28.31
CA THR A 84 0.37 -15.31 -28.84
C THR A 84 -1.10 -15.72 -28.99
N ARG A 85 -1.95 -15.39 -28.01
CA ARG A 85 -3.35 -15.85 -27.98
C ARG A 85 -4.30 -15.00 -28.82
N ASN A 86 -4.07 -13.69 -28.87
CA ASN A 86 -4.86 -12.73 -29.63
C ASN A 86 -3.96 -11.59 -30.14
N PRO A 87 -3.17 -11.84 -31.21
CA PRO A 87 -2.26 -10.84 -31.77
C PRO A 87 -2.96 -9.54 -32.19
N ALA A 88 -4.22 -9.66 -32.64
CA ALA A 88 -5.00 -8.51 -33.09
C ALA A 88 -5.41 -7.58 -31.94
N LEU A 89 -5.61 -8.10 -30.73
CA LEU A 89 -5.85 -7.26 -29.57
C LEU A 89 -4.54 -6.72 -28.99
N ALA A 90 -3.49 -7.54 -29.00
CA ALA A 90 -2.20 -7.19 -28.39
C ALA A 90 -1.51 -5.99 -29.05
N LYS A 91 -1.72 -5.77 -30.35
CA LYS A 91 -1.15 -4.64 -31.11
C LYS A 91 -1.66 -3.26 -30.67
N ASP A 92 -2.84 -3.21 -30.04
CA ASP A 92 -3.49 -1.96 -29.67
C ASP A 92 -3.36 -1.62 -28.19
N VAL A 93 -2.64 -2.45 -27.42
CA VAL A 93 -2.46 -2.30 -25.97
C VAL A 93 -1.00 -2.37 -25.55
N ARG A 94 -0.69 -1.76 -24.40
CA ARG A 94 0.64 -1.74 -23.79
C ARG A 94 0.54 -1.81 -22.28
N VAL A 95 1.64 -2.19 -21.62
CA VAL A 95 1.76 -2.04 -20.17
C VAL A 95 1.89 -0.55 -19.83
N VAL A 96 0.99 -0.06 -18.98
CA VAL A 96 0.97 1.33 -18.51
C VAL A 96 1.14 1.34 -16.99
N PRO A 97 2.16 2.04 -16.47
CA PRO A 97 2.27 2.31 -15.04
C PRO A 97 1.23 3.36 -14.63
N VAL A 98 0.52 3.07 -13.55
CA VAL A 98 -0.45 3.97 -12.89
C VAL A 98 -0.21 3.91 -11.38
N SER A 99 -0.77 4.85 -10.62
CA SER A 99 -0.77 4.75 -9.16
C SER A 99 -1.95 3.92 -8.67
N LEU A 100 -1.79 3.26 -7.53
CA LEU A 100 -2.90 2.57 -6.87
C LEU A 100 -4.01 3.56 -6.47
N ALA A 101 -3.68 4.83 -6.24
CA ALA A 101 -4.66 5.89 -6.01
C ALA A 101 -5.57 6.15 -7.22
N GLU A 102 -5.03 6.15 -8.44
CA GLU A 102 -5.82 6.31 -9.67
C GLU A 102 -6.80 5.15 -9.83
N VAL A 103 -6.36 3.91 -9.60
CA VAL A 103 -7.22 2.73 -9.63
C VAL A 103 -8.33 2.82 -8.58
N TYR A 104 -7.96 3.23 -7.36
CA TYR A 104 -8.92 3.46 -6.27
C TYR A 104 -9.98 4.50 -6.66
N GLN A 105 -9.57 5.62 -7.25
CA GLN A 105 -10.49 6.67 -7.71
C GLN A 105 -11.45 6.20 -8.79
N LEU A 106 -10.96 5.42 -9.77
CA LEU A 106 -11.78 4.86 -10.84
C LEU A 106 -12.84 3.88 -10.27
N ASN A 107 -12.44 3.04 -9.31
CA ASN A 107 -13.37 2.13 -8.63
C ASN A 107 -14.44 2.90 -7.83
N GLN A 108 -14.05 3.95 -7.09
CA GLN A 108 -14.99 4.80 -6.36
C GLN A 108 -15.96 5.53 -7.29
N GLY A 109 -15.46 6.12 -8.38
CA GLY A 109 -16.25 6.89 -9.33
C GLY A 109 -17.22 6.06 -10.18
N SER A 110 -17.09 4.73 -10.16
CA SER A 110 -17.97 3.79 -10.86
C SER A 110 -18.99 3.10 -9.94
N GLN A 111 -18.93 3.34 -8.62
CA GLN A 111 -19.91 2.78 -7.69
C GLN A 111 -21.33 3.27 -7.99
N GLY A 112 -22.29 2.34 -7.95
CA GLY A 112 -23.71 2.62 -8.19
C GLY A 112 -24.09 2.82 -9.67
N LYS A 113 -23.16 2.64 -10.61
CA LYS A 113 -23.43 2.76 -12.05
C LYS A 113 -23.70 1.39 -12.68
N PRO A 114 -24.59 1.29 -13.69
CA PRO A 114 -24.90 0.02 -14.36
C PRO A 114 -23.70 -0.55 -15.14
N ASP A 115 -22.83 0.32 -15.67
CA ASP A 115 -21.60 -0.07 -16.37
C ASP A 115 -20.37 0.05 -15.46
N LYS A 116 -20.49 -0.45 -14.23
CA LYS A 116 -19.37 -0.43 -13.28
C LYS A 116 -18.21 -1.28 -13.83
N LEU A 117 -17.00 -0.78 -13.66
CA LEU A 117 -15.77 -1.51 -13.94
C LEU A 117 -15.17 -2.00 -12.62
N ASP A 118 -15.00 -3.31 -12.48
CA ASP A 118 -14.29 -3.89 -11.35
C ASP A 118 -12.79 -4.01 -11.65
N PHE A 119 -11.98 -3.96 -10.60
CA PHE A 119 -10.53 -4.09 -10.69
C PHE A 119 -10.05 -5.31 -9.90
N ALA A 120 -9.32 -6.19 -10.56
CA ALA A 120 -8.66 -7.33 -9.94
C ALA A 120 -7.19 -6.99 -9.73
N TYR A 121 -6.77 -6.87 -8.47
CA TYR A 121 -5.36 -6.74 -8.13
C TYR A 121 -4.66 -8.09 -8.26
N VAL A 122 -3.60 -8.14 -9.05
CA VAL A 122 -2.89 -9.35 -9.42
C VAL A 122 -1.51 -9.36 -8.73
N PRO A 123 -1.35 -10.08 -7.62
CA PRO A 123 -0.04 -10.28 -7.00
C PRO A 123 0.79 -11.30 -7.79
N THR A 124 2.10 -11.35 -7.51
CA THR A 124 2.93 -12.41 -8.08
C THR A 124 2.65 -13.74 -7.40
N LYS A 125 2.85 -14.84 -8.14
CA LYS A 125 2.68 -16.19 -7.60
C LYS A 125 3.54 -16.43 -6.35
N GLN A 126 4.78 -15.94 -6.35
CA GLN A 126 5.70 -16.07 -5.21
C GLN A 126 5.13 -15.46 -3.92
N GLN A 127 4.45 -14.32 -4.02
CA GLN A 127 3.87 -13.67 -2.85
C GLN A 127 2.61 -14.39 -2.37
N LEU A 128 1.80 -14.96 -3.27
CA LEU A 128 0.69 -15.85 -2.88
C LEU A 128 1.19 -17.10 -2.16
N ASP A 129 2.23 -17.75 -2.70
CA ASP A 129 2.83 -18.94 -2.08
C ASP A 129 3.41 -18.60 -0.69
N SER A 130 4.09 -17.47 -0.57
CA SER A 130 4.62 -16.95 0.70
C SER A 130 3.52 -16.67 1.72
N ALA A 131 2.40 -16.08 1.29
CA ALA A 131 1.26 -15.82 2.13
C ALA A 131 0.64 -17.10 2.69
N VAL A 132 0.40 -18.10 1.82
CA VAL A 132 -0.10 -19.42 2.21
C VAL A 132 0.85 -20.10 3.19
N ALA A 133 2.15 -20.05 2.95
CA ALA A 133 3.15 -20.65 3.84
C ALA A 133 3.14 -20.01 5.24
N ILE A 134 3.02 -18.68 5.33
CA ILE A 134 2.93 -17.96 6.62
C ILE A 134 1.65 -18.33 7.36
N LEU A 135 0.50 -18.36 6.68
CA LEU A 135 -0.78 -18.72 7.30
C LEU A 135 -0.76 -20.17 7.81
N LYS A 136 -0.21 -21.12 7.04
CA LYS A 136 -0.03 -22.51 7.49
C LYS A 136 0.89 -22.62 8.70
N ALA A 137 2.02 -21.89 8.71
CA ALA A 137 2.92 -21.85 9.86
C ALA A 137 2.26 -21.25 11.12
N SER A 138 1.25 -20.39 10.95
CA SER A 138 0.43 -19.85 12.05
C SER A 138 -0.70 -20.79 12.50
N GLY A 139 -0.78 -22.01 11.96
CA GLY A 139 -1.79 -23.01 12.31
C GLY A 139 -3.09 -22.92 11.50
N GLN A 140 -3.17 -22.04 10.50
CA GLN A 140 -4.36 -21.92 9.66
C GLN A 140 -4.32 -22.92 8.50
N ASN A 141 -5.40 -23.66 8.30
CA ASN A 141 -5.54 -24.56 7.17
C ASN A 141 -6.11 -23.82 5.95
N VAL A 142 -5.23 -23.19 5.17
CA VAL A 142 -5.59 -22.47 3.94
C VAL A 142 -5.00 -23.15 2.70
N ALA A 143 -5.84 -23.38 1.70
CA ALA A 143 -5.40 -23.91 0.40
C ALA A 143 -4.86 -22.80 -0.53
N GLN A 144 -5.42 -21.61 -0.42
CA GLN A 144 -5.07 -20.43 -1.22
C GLN A 144 -5.21 -19.16 -0.41
N PHE A 145 -4.53 -18.10 -0.86
CA PHE A 145 -4.70 -16.75 -0.33
C PHE A 145 -5.63 -15.96 -1.27
N ASN A 146 -6.66 -15.31 -0.71
CA ASN A 146 -7.62 -14.52 -1.48
C ASN A 146 -7.23 -13.03 -1.41
N GLY A 147 -6.96 -12.42 -2.56
CA GLY A 147 -6.57 -11.01 -2.67
C GLY A 147 -5.05 -10.82 -2.79
N THR A 148 -4.61 -9.57 -2.67
CA THR A 148 -3.19 -9.20 -2.79
C THR A 148 -2.52 -9.18 -1.43
N PRO A 149 -1.53 -10.03 -1.15
CA PRO A 149 -0.91 -10.10 0.17
C PRO A 149 -0.04 -8.88 0.47
N LEU A 150 -0.22 -8.34 1.67
CA LEU A 150 0.65 -7.38 2.32
C LEU A 150 1.28 -8.02 3.56
N PHE A 151 2.60 -7.94 3.67
CA PHE A 151 3.38 -8.51 4.75
C PHE A 151 3.73 -7.43 5.77
N VAL A 152 3.56 -7.74 7.05
CA VAL A 152 3.93 -6.84 8.16
C VAL A 152 4.50 -7.65 9.32
N ALA A 153 5.51 -7.11 10.00
CA ALA A 153 6.15 -7.79 11.12
C ALA A 153 5.53 -7.36 12.45
N ARG A 154 5.43 -8.29 13.39
CA ARG A 154 5.03 -8.05 14.79
C ARG A 154 6.08 -8.60 15.75
N ALA A 155 6.23 -7.97 16.91
CA ALA A 155 7.13 -8.44 17.96
C ALA A 155 6.70 -7.98 19.36
N GLY A 156 7.40 -8.47 20.37
CA GLY A 156 7.12 -8.18 21.77
C GLY A 156 6.01 -9.06 22.34
N LYS A 157 5.80 -8.93 23.65
CA LYS A 157 4.78 -9.68 24.39
C LYS A 157 3.37 -9.36 23.88
N ASP A 158 3.14 -8.09 23.54
CA ASP A 158 1.85 -7.58 23.07
C ASP A 158 1.66 -7.73 21.56
N LYS A 159 2.62 -8.37 20.84
CA LYS A 159 2.59 -8.53 19.38
C LYS A 159 2.33 -7.21 18.64
N GLY A 160 3.01 -6.14 19.07
CA GLY A 160 2.92 -4.84 18.41
C GLY A 160 3.56 -4.88 17.02
N PHE A 161 3.02 -4.10 16.08
CA PHE A 161 3.65 -3.93 14.76
C PHE A 161 5.04 -3.31 14.89
N LEU A 162 5.99 -3.82 14.11
CA LEU A 162 7.27 -3.16 13.93
C LEU A 162 7.04 -1.86 13.16
N THR A 163 7.74 -0.81 13.57
CA THR A 163 7.65 0.51 12.94
C THR A 163 9.01 0.98 12.44
N ILE A 164 8.99 1.90 11.48
CA ILE A 164 10.17 2.63 11.01
C ILE A 164 9.94 4.13 11.22
N GLN A 165 11.03 4.90 11.24
CA GLN A 165 10.95 6.36 11.27
C GLN A 165 10.93 6.90 9.85
N GLU A 166 9.91 7.70 9.53
CA GLU A 166 9.78 8.48 8.31
C GLU A 166 9.70 9.95 8.71
N GLY A 167 10.82 10.67 8.56
CA GLY A 167 10.97 12.00 9.16
C GLY A 167 10.81 11.95 10.69
N ASN A 168 9.80 12.67 11.20
CA ASN A 168 9.47 12.70 12.63
C ASN A 168 8.32 11.75 13.00
N GLN A 169 7.86 10.89 12.08
CA GLN A 169 6.72 10.01 12.28
C GLN A 169 7.15 8.55 12.36
N SER A 170 6.60 7.83 13.34
CA SER A 170 6.72 6.38 13.43
C SER A 170 5.58 5.73 12.64
N VAL A 171 5.93 5.04 11.56
CA VAL A 171 5.00 4.43 10.60
C VAL A 171 5.08 2.91 10.62
N ILE A 172 3.99 2.24 10.24
CA ILE A 172 3.85 0.78 10.12
C ILE A 172 4.03 0.41 8.64
N PRO A 173 5.20 -0.10 8.24
CA PRO A 173 5.44 -0.48 6.86
C PRO A 173 4.78 -1.83 6.54
N MET A 174 3.92 -1.85 5.52
CA MET A 174 3.29 -3.05 4.96
C MET A 174 3.82 -3.28 3.55
N PHE A 175 4.44 -4.44 3.31
CA PHE A 175 5.20 -4.71 2.09
C PHE A 175 4.42 -5.58 1.13
N PHE A 176 4.50 -5.29 -0.17
CA PHE A 176 3.99 -6.18 -1.22
C PHE A 176 4.88 -7.40 -1.48
N SER A 177 6.15 -7.35 -1.05
CA SER A 177 7.10 -8.47 -1.09
C SER A 177 7.54 -8.86 0.30
N LYS A 178 7.44 -10.16 0.63
CA LYS A 178 7.95 -10.72 1.87
C LYS A 178 9.46 -10.51 2.00
N GLU A 179 10.19 -10.67 0.89
CA GLU A 179 11.65 -10.52 0.84
C GLU A 179 12.07 -9.09 1.18
N ASP A 180 11.28 -8.10 0.76
CA ASP A 180 11.55 -6.69 1.06
C ASP A 180 11.32 -6.33 2.54
N LEU A 181 10.49 -7.09 3.25
CA LEU A 181 10.29 -6.98 4.70
C LEU A 181 11.44 -7.61 5.51
N GLN A 182 12.16 -8.59 4.96
CA GLN A 182 13.17 -9.35 5.69
C GLN A 182 14.29 -8.49 6.32
N PRO A 183 14.86 -7.47 5.64
CA PRO A 183 15.88 -6.61 6.24
C PRO A 183 15.39 -5.82 7.47
N LEU A 184 14.10 -5.44 7.51
CA LEU A 184 13.51 -4.80 8.68
C LEU A 184 13.49 -5.76 9.87
N VAL A 185 13.07 -7.00 9.63
CA VAL A 185 13.06 -8.07 10.63
C VAL A 185 14.46 -8.37 11.14
N ASP A 186 15.44 -8.51 10.24
CA ASP A 186 16.81 -8.86 10.61
C ASP A 186 17.47 -7.76 11.44
N ARG A 187 17.31 -6.50 11.00
CA ARG A 187 17.78 -5.33 11.76
C ARG A 187 17.14 -5.26 13.15
N PHE A 188 15.84 -5.51 13.26
CA PHE A 188 15.16 -5.53 14.55
C PHE A 188 15.72 -6.61 15.47
N LYS A 189 15.93 -7.84 14.96
CA LYS A 189 16.51 -8.95 15.72
C LYS A 189 17.93 -8.65 16.21
N GLN A 190 18.74 -7.99 15.38
CA GLN A 190 20.09 -7.55 15.75
C GLN A 190 20.08 -6.47 16.84
N GLN A 191 19.15 -5.51 16.75
CA GLN A 191 19.05 -4.39 17.70
C GLN A 191 18.38 -4.78 19.02
N LYS A 192 17.48 -5.77 19.00
CA LYS A 192 16.71 -6.26 20.16
C LYS A 192 16.79 -7.79 20.27
N PRO A 193 17.96 -8.37 20.59
CA PRO A 193 18.13 -9.83 20.66
C PRO A 193 17.14 -10.52 21.60
N ASP A 194 16.82 -9.90 22.73
CA ASP A 194 15.86 -10.43 23.72
C ASP A 194 14.44 -10.62 23.14
N LEU A 195 14.08 -9.82 22.15
CA LEU A 195 12.77 -9.88 21.48
C LEU A 195 12.82 -10.68 20.17
N ALA A 196 13.99 -11.13 19.73
CA ALA A 196 14.15 -11.76 18.41
C ALA A 196 13.28 -13.02 18.21
N LYS A 197 13.07 -13.80 19.29
CA LYS A 197 12.22 -15.00 19.29
C LYS A 197 10.72 -14.70 19.24
N THR A 198 10.32 -13.46 19.54
CA THR A 198 8.91 -13.06 19.55
C THR A 198 8.43 -12.56 18.19
N VAL A 199 9.36 -12.37 17.24
CA VAL A 199 9.06 -11.82 15.91
C VAL A 199 8.26 -12.81 15.08
N ASP A 200 7.13 -12.36 14.55
CA ASP A 200 6.36 -13.06 13.53
C ASP A 200 5.99 -12.15 12.37
N ILE A 201 5.71 -12.75 11.22
CA ILE A 201 5.22 -12.05 10.03
C ILE A 201 3.74 -12.38 9.90
N GLN A 202 2.94 -11.34 9.67
CA GLN A 202 1.53 -11.46 9.33
C GLN A 202 1.29 -11.10 7.88
N VAL A 203 0.13 -11.56 7.40
CA VAL A 203 -0.32 -11.30 6.05
C VAL A 203 -1.74 -10.75 6.09
N PHE A 204 -1.96 -9.64 5.41
CA PHE A 204 -3.27 -9.04 5.23
C PHE A 204 -3.57 -8.84 3.74
N PRO A 205 -4.81 -9.04 3.27
CA PRO A 205 -5.17 -8.68 1.90
C PRO A 205 -5.23 -7.15 1.76
N LEU A 206 -4.60 -6.61 0.71
CA LEU A 206 -4.63 -5.18 0.35
C LEU A 206 -6.06 -4.65 0.34
N GLU A 207 -6.98 -5.41 -0.26
CA GLU A 207 -8.39 -5.08 -0.38
C GLU A 207 -9.03 -4.88 1.00
N GLY A 208 -8.70 -5.75 1.96
CA GLY A 208 -9.13 -5.65 3.34
C GLY A 208 -8.52 -4.45 4.07
N VAL A 209 -7.24 -4.15 3.84
CA VAL A 209 -6.57 -2.97 4.41
C VAL A 209 -7.19 -1.68 3.88
N MET A 210 -7.42 -1.57 2.57
CA MET A 210 -8.09 -0.41 1.96
C MET A 210 -9.53 -0.25 2.46
N GLN A 211 -10.25 -1.35 2.64
CA GLN A 211 -11.59 -1.32 3.22
C GLN A 211 -11.55 -0.85 4.68
N ALA A 212 -10.58 -1.32 5.47
CA ALA A 212 -10.42 -0.90 6.85
C ALA A 212 -10.13 0.60 6.95
N MET A 213 -9.23 1.13 6.12
CA MET A 213 -8.96 2.58 6.04
C MET A 213 -10.23 3.41 5.78
N GLN A 214 -11.18 2.90 4.99
CA GLN A 214 -12.43 3.60 4.66
C GLN A 214 -13.47 3.57 5.78
N LYS A 215 -13.47 2.53 6.61
CA LYS A 215 -14.61 2.20 7.49
C LYS A 215 -14.28 2.26 8.97
N GLU A 216 -13.05 1.90 9.32
CA GLU A 216 -12.66 1.67 10.71
C GLU A 216 -12.07 2.92 11.34
N LYS A 217 -12.38 3.09 12.63
CA LYS A 217 -11.92 4.19 13.46
C LYS A 217 -10.69 3.77 14.27
N ASP A 218 -9.62 3.42 13.57
CA ASP A 218 -8.38 2.92 14.17
C ASP A 218 -7.18 3.84 13.83
N PRO A 219 -6.60 4.54 14.82
CA PRO A 219 -5.40 5.38 14.62
C PRO A 219 -4.17 4.65 14.07
N GLN A 220 -4.13 3.31 14.13
CA GLN A 220 -3.05 2.54 13.50
C GLN A 220 -3.11 2.62 11.98
N LEU A 221 -4.30 2.77 11.39
CA LEU A 221 -4.48 2.89 9.93
C LEU A 221 -3.83 4.16 9.38
N ASP A 222 -3.81 5.24 10.17
CA ASP A 222 -3.11 6.49 9.83
C ASP A 222 -1.59 6.30 9.72
N LYS A 223 -1.05 5.32 10.44
CA LYS A 223 0.39 5.03 10.46
C LYS A 223 0.82 4.07 9.37
N ILE A 224 -0.10 3.43 8.65
CA ILE A 224 0.24 2.48 7.60
C ILE A 224 0.90 3.21 6.43
N VAL A 225 2.04 2.68 5.99
CA VAL A 225 2.69 3.03 4.73
C VAL A 225 2.85 1.76 3.92
N LEU A 226 2.43 1.81 2.65
CA LEU A 226 2.54 0.69 1.73
C LEU A 226 3.90 0.75 1.03
N ILE A 227 4.64 -0.35 1.05
CA ILE A 227 5.98 -0.47 0.45
C ILE A 227 5.90 -1.31 -0.82
N PRO A 228 5.99 -0.70 -2.03
CA PRO A 228 5.93 -1.42 -3.30
C PRO A 228 7.11 -2.39 -3.46
N PRO A 229 7.00 -3.39 -4.36
CA PRO A 229 8.13 -4.24 -4.69
C PRO A 229 9.31 -3.41 -5.24
N ARG A 230 10.54 -3.77 -4.87
CA ARG A 230 11.74 -3.07 -5.38
C ARG A 230 11.80 -2.97 -6.90
N GLU A 231 11.48 -4.05 -7.62
CA GLU A 231 11.50 -4.02 -9.09
C GLU A 231 10.56 -2.96 -9.69
N THR A 232 9.42 -2.73 -9.02
CA THR A 232 8.42 -1.73 -9.42
C THR A 232 8.95 -0.32 -9.21
N LEU A 233 9.62 -0.06 -8.08
CA LEU A 233 10.26 1.22 -7.80
C LEU A 233 11.38 1.53 -8.79
N GLU A 234 12.26 0.56 -9.06
CA GLU A 234 13.34 0.71 -10.02
C GLU A 234 12.84 1.00 -11.43
N PHE A 235 11.74 0.37 -11.85
CA PHE A 235 11.15 0.64 -13.15
C PHE A 235 10.69 2.10 -13.28
N VAL A 236 9.95 2.60 -12.30
CA VAL A 236 9.45 3.98 -12.31
C VAL A 236 10.62 4.97 -12.33
N GLN A 237 11.68 4.71 -11.57
CA GLN A 237 12.90 5.52 -11.58
C GLN A 237 13.57 5.53 -12.95
N ARG A 238 13.75 4.36 -13.59
CA ARG A 238 14.31 4.28 -14.95
C ARG A 238 13.46 5.05 -15.97
N GLN A 239 12.14 4.95 -15.87
CA GLN A 239 11.23 5.65 -16.78
C GLN A 239 11.31 7.17 -16.61
N GLN A 240 11.46 7.67 -15.38
CA GLN A 240 11.64 9.10 -15.12
C GLN A 240 12.97 9.62 -15.69
N GLN A 241 14.04 8.83 -15.60
CA GLN A 241 15.35 9.18 -16.16
C GLN A 241 15.37 9.18 -17.70
N GLN A 242 14.52 8.37 -18.34
CA GLN A 242 14.42 8.27 -19.80
C GLN A 242 13.53 9.34 -20.44
N ARG A 243 12.81 10.17 -19.65
CA ARG A 243 12.07 11.31 -20.19
C ARG A 243 13.06 12.41 -20.60
N PRO A 244 13.10 12.86 -21.86
CA PRO A 244 13.92 13.99 -22.25
C PRO A 244 13.59 15.19 -21.36
N GLN A 245 14.62 15.79 -20.75
CA GLN A 245 14.45 17.06 -20.06
C GLN A 245 13.93 18.07 -21.10
N GLN A 246 12.67 18.51 -20.97
CA GLN A 246 12.24 19.70 -21.68
C GLN A 246 13.17 20.84 -21.23
N PRO A 247 13.81 21.58 -22.16
CA PRO A 247 14.61 22.74 -21.78
C PRO A 247 13.72 23.68 -20.99
N GLN A 248 14.09 23.95 -19.73
CA GLN A 248 13.55 25.08 -18.99
C GLN A 248 13.74 26.31 -19.86
N GLN A 249 12.62 26.86 -20.36
CA GLN A 249 12.61 28.16 -21.01
C GLN A 249 13.15 29.15 -19.97
N ARG A 250 14.38 29.64 -20.20
CA ARG A 250 14.94 30.74 -19.40
C ARG A 250 13.97 31.92 -19.53
N PRO A 251 13.60 32.58 -18.43
CA PRO A 251 12.86 33.82 -18.50
C PRO A 251 13.59 34.79 -19.43
N ALA A 252 12.87 35.36 -20.41
CA ALA A 252 13.44 36.37 -21.29
C ALA A 252 13.98 37.55 -20.45
N PRO A 253 15.18 38.08 -20.76
CA PRO A 253 15.71 39.24 -20.04
C PRO A 253 14.75 40.43 -20.22
N GLN A 254 14.33 41.01 -19.10
CA GLN A 254 13.52 42.22 -19.09
C GLN A 254 14.29 43.36 -19.79
N PRO A 255 13.65 44.12 -20.69
CA PRO A 255 14.29 45.27 -21.32
C PRO A 255 14.56 46.35 -20.26
N ALA A 256 15.81 46.83 -20.24
CA ALA A 256 16.25 47.89 -19.34
C ALA A 256 15.45 49.20 -19.58
N PRO A 257 15.13 49.96 -18.53
CA PRO A 257 14.42 51.22 -18.67
C PRO A 257 15.31 52.23 -19.41
N ARG A 258 14.77 52.78 -20.51
CA ARG A 258 15.40 53.90 -21.22
C ARG A 258 15.42 55.13 -20.30
N ARG A 259 16.60 55.72 -20.11
CA ARG A 259 16.75 57.09 -19.62
C ARG A 259 16.57 58.06 -20.77
#